data_AF-A0A9N9IEE4-F1
#
_entry.id   AF-A0A9N9IEE4-F1
#
_cell.length_a   1.000
_cell.length_b   1.000
_cell.length_c   1.000
_cell.angle_alpha   90.00
_cell.angle_beta   90.00
_cell.angle_gamma   90.00
#
_symmetry.space_group_name_H-M   'P 1'
#
loop_
_entity.id
_entity.type
_entity.pdbx_description
1 polymer ?
#
loop_
_entity_poly.entity_id
_entity_poly.type
_entity_poly.pdbx_seq_one_letter_code
_entity_poly.pdbx_strand_id
1 'polypeptide(L)'
;VTGYKFEDANNYWRVKPANIFMDPSRPNDDFVKHGDYILLEHINTQSHLLTHDVASPLMPTNQEFTTMPVDDDSRYNETVFQVLIDDGESDTVWKTKSSYIRLVHFDTKVALWTHDKVLPEWGFKQQEINGNKNNVERSNIWFADQIIGKN
;
A
#
# COMPACT_ATOMS: atom_id res chain seq x y z
N VAL A 1 5.31 9.00 4.45
CA VAL A 1 5.34 7.58 4.90
C VAL A 1 6.75 7.04 4.75
N THR A 2 7.18 6.10 5.61
CA THR A 2 8.58 5.64 5.67
C THR A 2 8.67 4.14 5.95
N GLY A 3 9.83 3.54 5.65
CA GLY A 3 10.18 2.16 6.01
C GLY A 3 11.04 2.13 7.27
N TYR A 4 10.56 1.42 8.30
CA TYR A 4 11.25 1.21 9.57
C TYR A 4 11.51 -0.28 9.80
N LYS A 5 12.75 -0.63 10.13
CA LYS A 5 13.23 -2.03 10.14
C LYS A 5 13.02 -2.78 11.46
N PHE A 6 12.61 -2.07 12.51
CA PHE A 6 12.40 -2.68 13.83
C PHE A 6 10.91 -2.82 14.09
N GLU A 7 10.54 -3.80 14.91
CA GLU A 7 9.16 -4.00 15.34
C GLU A 7 8.68 -2.78 16.13
N ASP A 8 7.55 -2.21 15.70
CA ASP A 8 6.92 -1.05 16.31
C ASP A 8 5.41 -1.07 16.02
N ALA A 9 4.61 -0.52 16.93
CA ALA A 9 3.17 -0.44 16.77
C ALA A 9 2.74 0.43 15.56
N ASN A 10 3.59 1.34 15.10
CA ASN A 10 3.36 2.18 13.90
C ASN A 10 3.62 1.44 12.59
N ASN A 11 4.07 0.18 12.64
CA ASN A 11 4.21 -0.64 11.44
C ASN A 11 2.87 -1.29 11.03
N TYR A 12 1.82 -1.19 11.86
CA TYR A 12 0.55 -1.87 11.63
C TYR A 12 -0.42 -1.04 10.78
N TRP A 13 -0.88 -1.68 9.70
CA TRP A 13 -1.89 -1.15 8.79
C TRP A 13 -3.10 -2.07 8.77
N ARG A 14 -4.30 -1.49 8.83
CA ARG A 14 -5.56 -2.19 8.63
C ARG A 14 -5.91 -2.15 7.14
N VAL A 15 -6.17 -3.32 6.57
CA VAL A 15 -6.65 -3.46 5.20
C VAL A 15 -8.17 -3.31 5.20
N LYS A 16 -8.70 -2.39 4.40
CA LYS A 16 -10.15 -2.18 4.23
C LYS A 16 -10.52 -2.36 2.75
N PRO A 17 -11.70 -2.93 2.47
CA PRO A 17 -12.16 -3.04 1.09
C PRO A 17 -12.50 -1.65 0.53
N ALA A 18 -12.07 -1.38 -0.70
CA ALA A 18 -12.51 -0.19 -1.43
C ALA A 18 -13.82 -0.51 -2.18
N ASN A 19 -14.91 -0.72 -1.44
CA ASN A 19 -16.17 -1.32 -1.91
C ASN A 19 -16.70 -0.76 -3.24
N ILE A 20 -16.51 0.54 -3.51
CA ILE A 20 -16.97 1.21 -4.74
C ILE A 20 -16.30 0.63 -6.00
N PHE A 21 -15.10 0.06 -5.86
CA PHE A 21 -14.30 -0.50 -6.96
C PHE A 21 -14.36 -2.04 -7.02
N MET A 22 -15.12 -2.67 -6.13
CA MET A 22 -15.23 -4.13 -6.07
C MET A 22 -16.41 -4.62 -6.90
N ASP A 23 -16.30 -5.82 -7.45
CA ASP A 23 -17.40 -6.48 -8.15
C ASP A 23 -18.57 -6.75 -7.18
N PRO A 24 -19.78 -6.20 -7.41
CA PRO A 24 -20.94 -6.41 -6.54
C PRO A 24 -21.39 -7.88 -6.45
N SER A 25 -21.02 -8.72 -7.42
CA SER A 25 -21.33 -10.14 -7.44
C SER A 25 -20.35 -10.99 -6.63
N ARG A 26 -19.24 -10.38 -6.18
CA ARG A 26 -18.22 -11.07 -5.42
C ARG A 26 -18.81 -11.58 -4.09
N PRO A 27 -18.55 -12.85 -3.70
CA PRO A 27 -18.90 -13.34 -2.39
C PRO A 27 -18.36 -12.40 -1.30
N ASN A 28 -19.19 -12.10 -0.31
CA ASN A 28 -18.77 -11.37 0.88
C ASN A 28 -17.94 -12.31 1.78
N ASP A 29 -16.75 -12.65 1.29
CA ASP A 29 -15.73 -13.39 2.01
C ASP A 29 -14.69 -12.39 2.57
N ASP A 30 -14.27 -12.59 3.83
CA ASP A 30 -13.32 -11.69 4.51
C ASP A 30 -11.86 -11.85 4.02
N PHE A 31 -11.68 -12.23 2.75
CA PHE A 31 -10.38 -12.45 2.13
C PHE A 31 -10.03 -11.30 1.19
N VAL A 32 -8.75 -11.02 1.04
CA VAL A 32 -8.26 -10.16 -0.06
C VAL A 32 -7.71 -11.09 -1.12
N LYS A 33 -8.12 -10.86 -2.37
CA LYS A 33 -7.81 -11.68 -3.54
C LYS A 33 -7.02 -10.87 -4.56
N HIS A 34 -6.37 -11.58 -5.48
CA HIS A 34 -5.69 -10.96 -6.61
C HIS A 34 -6.66 -10.08 -7.41
N GLY A 35 -6.24 -8.84 -7.68
CA GLY A 35 -7.00 -7.85 -8.45
C GLY A 35 -7.88 -6.94 -7.59
N ASP A 36 -8.04 -7.22 -6.30
CA ASP A 36 -8.89 -6.42 -5.41
C ASP A 36 -8.36 -5.00 -5.19
N TYR A 37 -9.29 -4.08 -5.00
CA TYR A 37 -9.00 -2.72 -4.56
C TYR A 37 -9.20 -2.57 -3.05
N ILE A 38 -8.19 -2.00 -2.39
CA ILE A 38 -8.15 -1.83 -0.94
C ILE A 38 -7.77 -0.39 -0.56
N LEU A 39 -8.05 -0.05 0.68
CA LEU A 39 -7.49 1.06 1.41
C LEU A 39 -6.52 0.50 2.47
N LEU A 40 -5.44 1.24 2.75
CA LEU A 40 -4.52 0.95 3.84
C LEU A 40 -4.67 2.02 4.92
N GLU A 41 -5.26 1.67 6.05
CA GLU A 41 -5.48 2.56 7.19
C GLU A 41 -4.37 2.38 8.23
N HIS A 42 -3.60 3.42 8.51
CA HIS A 42 -2.67 3.44 9.63
C HIS A 42 -3.46 3.70 10.92
N ILE A 43 -3.48 2.70 11.81
CA ILE A 43 -4.38 2.68 12.97
C ILE A 43 -4.03 3.80 13.96
N ASN A 44 -2.74 4.01 14.24
CA ASN A 44 -2.30 4.92 15.29
C ASN A 44 -2.53 6.40 14.93
N THR A 45 -2.47 6.75 13.65
CA THR A 45 -2.69 8.14 13.19
C THR A 45 -4.07 8.36 12.59
N GLN A 46 -4.89 7.31 12.47
CA GLN A 46 -6.23 7.37 11.85
C GLN A 46 -6.16 8.04 10.47
N SER A 47 -5.32 7.49 9.60
CA SER A 47 -5.12 8.03 8.25
C SER A 47 -4.98 6.94 7.20
N HIS A 48 -5.52 7.15 6.01
CA HIS A 48 -5.30 6.28 4.85
C HIS A 48 -3.97 6.61 4.15
N LEU A 49 -3.29 5.59 3.63
CA LEU A 49 -2.17 5.74 2.70
C LEU A 49 -2.65 6.51 1.47
N LEU A 50 -1.85 7.47 1.00
CA LEU A 50 -2.16 8.30 -0.16
C LEU A 50 -0.92 8.47 -1.03
N THR A 51 -1.11 8.54 -2.34
CA THR A 51 -0.11 9.06 -3.27
C THR A 51 -0.74 9.98 -4.30
N HIS A 52 0.04 10.91 -4.83
CA HIS A 52 -0.43 11.96 -5.72
C HIS A 52 0.68 12.43 -6.66
N ASP A 53 0.35 13.31 -7.61
CA ASP A 53 1.31 13.84 -8.58
C ASP A 53 2.23 14.91 -7.97
N VAL A 54 2.99 14.49 -6.97
CA VAL A 54 4.07 15.24 -6.32
C VAL A 54 5.29 14.34 -6.32
N ALA A 55 6.45 14.91 -6.61
CA ALA A 55 7.70 14.17 -6.70
C ALA A 55 8.18 13.68 -5.32
N SER A 56 8.74 12.47 -5.27
CA SER A 56 9.32 11.92 -4.04
C SER A 56 10.58 12.68 -3.61
N PRO A 57 10.83 12.87 -2.30
CA PRO A 57 11.96 13.66 -1.79
C PRO A 57 13.35 13.23 -2.29
N LEU A 58 13.65 11.93 -2.40
CA LEU A 58 14.96 11.41 -2.82
C LEU A 58 14.99 10.90 -4.26
N MET A 59 13.83 10.65 -4.86
CA MET A 59 13.69 10.16 -6.22
C MET A 59 12.64 10.98 -6.99
N PRO A 60 13.04 12.11 -7.62
CA PRO A 60 12.12 13.05 -8.25
C PRO A 60 11.29 12.48 -9.42
N THR A 61 11.69 11.33 -9.96
CA THR A 61 10.95 10.62 -11.02
C THR A 61 9.76 9.82 -10.49
N ASN A 62 9.72 9.56 -9.19
CA ASN A 62 8.70 8.77 -8.49
C ASN A 62 7.73 9.69 -7.76
N GLN A 63 6.55 9.17 -7.41
CA GLN A 63 5.54 9.93 -6.66
C GLN A 63 5.75 9.83 -5.15
N GLU A 64 5.43 10.90 -4.43
CA GLU A 64 5.44 10.92 -2.97
C GLU A 64 4.34 10.00 -2.41
N PHE A 65 4.68 9.26 -1.36
CA PHE A 65 3.72 8.53 -0.53
C PHE A 65 3.56 9.21 0.84
N THR A 66 2.33 9.59 1.12
CA THR A 66 1.92 10.30 2.33
C THR A 66 0.64 9.67 2.90
N THR A 67 -0.05 10.37 3.78
CA THR A 67 -1.32 9.92 4.35
C THR A 67 -2.36 11.03 4.36
N MET A 68 -3.63 10.66 4.38
CA MET A 68 -4.77 11.57 4.54
C MET A 68 -5.66 11.10 5.70
N PRO A 69 -6.24 12.00 6.52
CA PRO A 69 -7.17 11.60 7.59
C PRO A 69 -8.32 10.71 7.10
N VAL A 70 -8.74 9.75 7.93
CA VAL A 70 -9.81 8.78 7.57
C VAL A 70 -11.20 9.42 7.45
N ASP A 71 -11.40 10.60 8.02
CA ASP A 71 -12.65 11.37 8.01
C ASP A 71 -12.72 12.38 6.85
N ASP A 72 -11.69 12.43 6.00
CA ASP A 72 -11.64 13.26 4.80
C ASP A 72 -11.75 12.40 3.54
N ASP A 73 -12.91 12.44 2.89
CA ASP A 73 -13.17 11.72 1.64
C ASP A 73 -12.91 12.56 0.38
N SER A 74 -12.41 13.79 0.51
CA SER A 74 -12.24 14.72 -0.62
C SER A 74 -11.27 14.22 -1.69
N ARG A 75 -10.35 13.32 -1.31
CA ARG A 75 -9.35 12.70 -2.19
C ARG A 75 -9.39 11.18 -2.14
N TYR A 76 -10.58 10.61 -1.95
CA TYR A 76 -10.76 9.16 -1.76
C TYR A 76 -10.05 8.31 -2.82
N ASN A 77 -10.15 8.64 -4.11
CA ASN A 77 -9.53 7.87 -5.19
C ASN A 77 -8.00 7.79 -5.07
N GLU A 78 -7.36 8.80 -4.48
CA GLU A 78 -5.91 8.86 -4.26
C GLU A 78 -5.42 7.93 -3.12
N THR A 79 -6.35 7.29 -2.43
CA THR A 79 -6.08 6.36 -1.31
C THR A 79 -6.29 4.89 -1.68
N VAL A 80 -6.67 4.62 -2.94
CA VAL A 80 -7.09 3.29 -3.39
C VAL A 80 -5.94 2.58 -4.09
N PHE A 81 -5.69 1.33 -3.68
CA PHE A 81 -4.61 0.51 -4.23
C PHE A 81 -5.15 -0.84 -4.68
N GLN A 82 -4.73 -1.28 -5.86
CA GLN A 82 -4.96 -2.62 -6.36
C GLN A 82 -3.90 -3.59 -5.80
N VAL A 83 -4.34 -4.73 -5.31
CA VAL A 83 -3.47 -5.82 -4.87
C VAL A 83 -3.23 -6.79 -6.02
N LEU A 84 -2.01 -6.82 -6.55
CA LEU A 84 -1.60 -7.78 -7.57
C LEU A 84 -0.69 -8.82 -6.93
N ILE A 85 -1.20 -10.03 -6.72
CA ILE A 85 -0.42 -11.16 -6.23
C ILE A 85 0.45 -11.69 -7.37
N ASP A 86 1.76 -11.83 -7.11
CA ASP A 86 2.70 -12.38 -8.08
C ASP A 86 2.37 -13.85 -8.38
N ASP A 87 2.41 -14.21 -9.67
CA ASP A 87 1.89 -15.49 -10.20
C ASP A 87 0.44 -15.84 -9.78
N GLY A 88 -0.32 -14.87 -9.27
CA GLY A 88 -1.70 -15.06 -8.87
C GLY A 88 -2.67 -14.97 -10.05
N GLU A 89 -3.61 -15.90 -10.09
CA GLU A 89 -4.79 -15.83 -10.97
C GLU A 89 -6.00 -15.27 -10.21
N SER A 90 -7.12 -15.11 -10.91
CA SER A 90 -8.42 -14.81 -10.29
C SER A 90 -8.70 -15.73 -9.10
N ASP A 91 -9.27 -15.17 -8.03
CA ASP A 91 -9.53 -15.85 -6.74
C ASP A 91 -8.31 -16.26 -5.89
N THR A 92 -7.08 -16.02 -6.36
CA THR A 92 -5.90 -16.25 -5.52
C THR A 92 -5.96 -15.36 -4.28
N VAL A 93 -5.96 -15.95 -3.09
CA VAL A 93 -6.03 -15.23 -1.81
C VAL A 93 -4.65 -14.73 -1.37
N TRP A 94 -4.58 -13.49 -0.91
CA TRP A 94 -3.41 -12.89 -0.29
C TRP A 94 -3.16 -13.52 1.08
N LYS A 95 -2.04 -14.25 1.21
CA LYS A 95 -1.63 -14.97 2.41
C LYS A 95 -0.35 -14.39 3.01
N THR A 96 -0.34 -14.22 4.32
CA THR A 96 0.81 -13.77 5.11
C THR A 96 2.01 -14.69 4.92
N LYS A 97 3.21 -14.13 4.79
CA LYS A 97 4.50 -14.81 4.57
C LYS A 97 4.63 -15.65 3.29
N SER A 98 3.54 -15.95 2.57
CA SER A 98 3.59 -16.81 1.38
C SER A 98 3.23 -16.11 0.07
N SER A 99 2.50 -15.00 0.13
CA SER A 99 2.12 -14.24 -1.06
C SER A 99 2.99 -13.01 -1.20
N TYR A 100 3.66 -12.92 -2.34
CA TYR A 100 4.31 -11.71 -2.81
C TYR A 100 3.28 -10.88 -3.59
N ILE A 101 3.23 -9.58 -3.31
CA ILE A 101 2.25 -8.68 -3.91
C ILE A 101 2.90 -7.41 -4.43
N ARG A 102 2.24 -6.78 -5.40
CA ARG A 102 2.44 -5.38 -5.79
C ARG A 102 1.20 -4.59 -5.37
N LEU A 103 1.42 -3.42 -4.78
CA LEU A 103 0.36 -2.46 -4.48
C LEU A 103 0.40 -1.36 -5.53
N VAL A 104 -0.60 -1.32 -6.41
CA VAL A 104 -0.65 -0.40 -7.55
C VAL A 104 -1.71 0.65 -7.31
N HIS A 105 -1.33 1.92 -7.31
CA HIS A 105 -2.25 3.03 -7.08
C HIS A 105 -3.33 3.10 -8.17
N PHE A 106 -4.59 3.30 -7.77
CA PHE A 106 -5.73 3.28 -8.67
C PHE A 106 -5.66 4.39 -9.73
N ASP A 107 -5.43 5.64 -9.34
CA ASP A 107 -5.49 6.75 -10.29
C ASP A 107 -4.22 6.84 -11.16
N THR A 108 -3.05 6.87 -10.54
CA THR A 108 -1.78 7.17 -11.24
C THR A 108 -1.01 5.93 -11.70
N LYS A 109 -1.46 4.73 -11.31
CA LYS A 109 -0.86 3.43 -11.67
C LYS A 109 0.58 3.21 -11.20
N VAL A 110 1.12 4.09 -10.35
CA VAL A 110 2.42 3.86 -9.72
C VAL A 110 2.34 2.70 -8.73
N ALA A 111 3.42 1.92 -8.61
CA ALA A 111 3.52 0.87 -7.61
C ALA A 111 4.24 1.37 -6.35
N LEU A 112 3.77 0.94 -5.18
CA LEU A 112 4.49 1.15 -3.92
C LEU A 112 5.88 0.53 -4.02
N TRP A 113 6.91 1.31 -3.70
CA TRP A 113 8.29 0.90 -3.84
C TRP A 113 9.20 1.57 -2.80
N THR A 114 10.39 1.03 -2.64
CA THR A 114 11.41 1.52 -1.72
C THR A 114 12.82 1.21 -2.24
N HIS A 115 13.84 1.86 -1.67
CA HIS A 115 15.25 1.67 -2.03
C HIS A 115 16.18 1.84 -0.83
N ASP A 116 17.46 1.48 -0.97
CA ASP A 116 18.42 1.48 0.14
C ASP A 116 18.83 2.87 0.65
N LYS A 117 18.48 3.96 -0.06
CA LYS A 117 18.76 5.31 0.44
C LYS A 117 17.79 5.68 1.56
N VAL A 118 18.34 6.31 2.59
CA VAL A 118 17.59 6.80 3.75
C VAL A 118 17.30 8.29 3.65
N LEU A 119 16.19 8.71 4.21
CA LEU A 119 15.82 10.11 4.35
C LEU A 119 16.84 10.89 5.20
N PRO A 120 16.93 12.22 5.05
CA PRO A 120 17.71 13.08 5.94
C PRO A 120 17.21 13.06 7.40
N GLU A 121 17.81 13.89 8.26
CA GLU A 121 17.47 13.92 9.69
C GLU A 121 15.99 14.20 9.98
N TRP A 122 15.33 15.01 9.16
CA TRP A 122 13.89 15.28 9.27
C TRP A 122 13.03 14.02 9.12
N GLY A 123 13.53 12.98 8.44
CA GLY A 123 12.89 11.68 8.26
C GLY A 123 13.50 10.58 9.14
N PHE A 124 14.19 10.97 10.21
CA PHE A 124 14.79 10.06 11.20
C PHE A 124 15.73 9.01 10.62
N LYS A 125 16.36 9.28 9.46
CA LYS A 125 17.20 8.31 8.73
C LYS A 125 16.46 7.00 8.40
N GLN A 126 15.15 7.06 8.22
CA GLN A 126 14.33 5.93 7.80
C GLN A 126 14.34 5.76 6.28
N GLN A 127 13.88 4.62 5.79
CA GLN A 127 13.82 4.33 4.36
C GLN A 127 12.69 5.14 3.70
N GLU A 128 12.94 5.69 2.52
CA GLU A 128 11.89 6.36 1.74
C GLU A 128 10.93 5.32 1.14
N ILE A 129 9.64 5.57 1.28
CA ILE A 129 8.59 4.86 0.55
C ILE A 129 8.06 5.79 -0.53
N ASN A 130 7.95 5.31 -1.77
CA ASN A 130 7.54 6.14 -2.91
C ASN A 130 6.79 5.34 -3.99
N GLY A 131 6.33 6.05 -5.02
CA GLY A 131 5.54 5.51 -6.14
C GLY A 131 6.36 5.35 -7.41
N ASN A 132 6.74 4.12 -7.73
CA ASN A 132 7.45 3.79 -8.96
C ASN A 132 6.50 3.77 -10.17
N LYS A 133 6.78 4.61 -11.18
CA LYS A 133 6.02 4.65 -12.43
C LYS A 133 6.15 3.37 -13.26
N ASN A 134 7.26 2.64 -13.13
CA ASN A 134 7.41 1.31 -13.72
C ASN A 134 6.79 0.26 -12.80
N ASN A 135 5.47 0.11 -12.84
CA ASN A 135 4.72 -0.77 -11.93
C ASN A 135 4.96 -2.28 -12.14
N VAL A 136 5.58 -2.68 -13.26
CA VAL A 136 6.00 -4.06 -13.54
C VAL A 136 7.42 -4.38 -13.08
N GLU A 137 8.13 -3.40 -12.52
CA GLU A 137 9.47 -3.60 -11.96
C GLU A 137 9.44 -4.70 -10.87
N ARG A 138 10.39 -5.63 -10.94
CA ARG A 138 10.41 -6.82 -10.07
C ARG A 138 10.67 -6.48 -8.61
N SER A 139 11.28 -5.32 -8.34
CA SER A 139 11.53 -4.85 -6.98
C SER A 139 10.33 -4.19 -6.31
N ASN A 140 9.18 -4.02 -7.00
CA ASN A 140 7.93 -3.50 -6.40
C ASN A 140 7.20 -4.54 -5.52
N ILE A 141 7.90 -5.57 -5.05
CA ILE A 141 7.33 -6.70 -4.34
C ILE A 141 7.31 -6.42 -2.83
N TRP A 142 6.15 -6.68 -2.23
CA TRP A 142 5.90 -6.63 -0.80
C TRP A 142 5.29 -7.96 -0.33
N PHE A 143 5.39 -8.26 0.95
CA PHE A 143 4.63 -9.34 1.57
C PHE A 143 4.17 -8.90 2.96
N ALA A 144 3.03 -9.41 3.41
CA ALA A 144 2.59 -9.21 4.79
C ALA A 144 3.36 -10.18 5.70
N ASP A 145 4.06 -9.67 6.71
CA ASP A 145 4.83 -10.51 7.64
C ASP A 145 3.96 -11.02 8.81
N GLN A 146 3.11 -10.16 9.38
CA GLN A 146 2.28 -10.49 10.53
C GLN A 146 0.82 -10.08 10.30
N ILE A 147 -0.12 -10.86 10.84
CA ILE A 147 -1.52 -10.46 11.02
C ILE A 147 -1.82 -10.40 12.52
N ILE A 148 -2.52 -9.36 12.95
CA ILE A 148 -3.07 -9.22 14.30
C ILE A 148 -4.59 -9.25 14.20
N GLY A 149 -5.25 -9.95 15.15
CA GLY A 149 -6.69 -9.87 15.33
C GLY A 149 -7.54 -10.75 14.41
N LYS A 150 -6.95 -11.66 13.63
CA LYS A 150 -7.68 -12.73 12.94
C LYS A 150 -7.65 -14.00 13.79
N ASN A 151 -8.46 -14.02 14.85
CA ASN A 151 -8.77 -15.21 15.65
C ASN A 151 -10.26 -15.52 15.50
#